data_AF-A0A3A6PW78-F1
#
_entry.id   AF-A0A3A6PW78-F1
#
_cell.length_a   1.000
_cell.length_b   1.000
_cell.length_c   1.000
_cell.angle_alpha   90.00
_cell.angle_beta   90.00
_cell.angle_gamma   90.00
#
_symmetry.space_group_name_H-M   'P 1'
#
loop_
_entity.id
_entity.type
_entity.pdbx_description
1 polymer ?
#
loop_
_entity_poly.entity_id
_entity_poly.type
_entity_poly.pdbx_seq_one_letter_code
_entity_poly.pdbx_strand_id
1 'polypeptide(L)'
;MSDNLRELQNRQEQFIDERGWNQFHTPKSLAMAISVESNELVELFQWHDNLPAGAYAEDSKIRDDVKDELADIVIYSLSMASAFDLDLSEVIETKLEKNEQRFDLTESEEIREELSEWKRKED
;
A
#
# COMPACT_ATOMS: atom_id res chain seq x y z
N MET A 1 -16.35 -2.70 8.25
CA MET A 1 -14.96 -2.88 7.78
C MET A 1 -14.13 -1.64 8.08
N SER A 2 -14.67 -0.42 7.95
CA SER A 2 -14.01 0.85 8.35
C SER A 2 -13.57 0.89 9.82
N ASP A 3 -14.31 0.25 10.73
CA ASP A 3 -13.99 0.25 12.16
C ASP A 3 -12.59 -0.30 12.48
N ASN A 4 -12.07 -1.26 11.68
CA ASN A 4 -10.78 -1.90 11.95
C ASN A 4 -9.60 -0.96 11.63
N LEU A 5 -9.64 -0.26 10.50
CA LEU A 5 -8.56 0.68 10.13
C LEU A 5 -8.49 1.86 11.10
N ARG A 6 -9.64 2.36 11.55
CA ARG A 6 -9.69 3.42 12.55
C ARG A 6 -9.15 2.96 13.90
N GLU A 7 -9.44 1.73 14.31
CA GLU A 7 -8.85 1.12 15.50
C GLU A 7 -7.32 1.00 15.39
N LEU A 8 -6.80 0.56 14.24
CA LEU A 8 -5.36 0.50 13.98
C LEU A 8 -4.72 1.88 13.96
N GLN A 9 -5.38 2.88 13.37
CA GLN A 9 -4.92 4.28 13.36
C GLN A 9 -4.77 4.80 14.79
N ASN A 10 -5.79 4.64 15.62
CA ASN A 10 -5.77 5.05 17.03
C ASN A 10 -4.67 4.32 17.82
N ARG A 11 -4.50 3.01 17.59
CA ARG A 11 -3.46 2.21 18.25
C ARG A 11 -2.06 2.70 17.88
N GLN A 12 -1.85 3.06 16.62
CA GLN A 12 -0.57 3.60 16.16
C GLN A 12 -0.29 4.98 16.75
N GLU A 13 -1.30 5.87 16.76
CA GLU A 13 -1.20 7.19 17.38
C GLU A 13 -0.83 7.08 18.87
N GLN A 14 -1.52 6.21 19.62
CA GLN A 14 -1.19 5.95 21.02
C GLN A 14 0.25 5.43 21.19
N PHE A 15 0.71 4.53 20.32
CA PHE A 15 2.08 4.01 20.37
C PHE A 15 3.14 5.11 20.20
N ILE A 16 2.89 6.06 19.29
CA ILE A 16 3.75 7.21 19.02
C ILE A 16 3.73 8.20 20.19
N ASP A 17 2.54 8.49 20.72
CA ASP A 17 2.31 9.38 21.87
C ASP A 17 3.05 8.92 23.11
N GLU A 18 2.90 7.64 23.47
CA GLU A 18 3.55 7.02 24.64
C GLU A 18 5.08 7.11 24.60
N ARG A 19 5.66 7.27 23.40
CA ARG A 19 7.11 7.40 23.19
C ARG A 19 7.56 8.85 22.99
N GLY A 20 6.64 9.81 22.94
CA GLY A 20 6.94 11.20 22.66
C GLY A 20 7.54 11.41 21.26
N TRP A 21 7.18 10.54 20.31
CA TRP A 21 7.75 10.53 18.95
C TRP A 21 7.03 11.46 17.97
N ASN A 22 5.92 12.08 18.37
CA ASN A 22 5.17 13.03 17.53
C ASN A 22 6.06 14.13 16.91
N GLN A 23 7.07 14.59 17.63
CA GLN A 23 8.03 15.59 17.14
C GLN A 23 8.83 15.15 15.90
N PHE A 24 8.92 13.85 15.64
CA PHE A 24 9.60 13.26 14.49
C PHE A 24 8.63 12.83 13.38
N HIS A 25 7.32 12.83 13.62
CA HIS A 25 6.28 12.44 12.67
C HIS A 25 5.75 13.66 11.89
N THR A 26 6.66 14.37 11.22
CA THR A 26 6.30 15.44 10.28
C THR A 26 5.80 14.87 8.95
N PRO A 27 4.98 15.59 8.16
CA PRO A 27 4.56 15.11 6.84
C PRO A 27 5.73 14.72 5.92
N LYS A 28 6.86 15.43 6.01
CA LYS A 28 8.07 15.09 5.25
C LYS A 28 8.66 13.75 5.69
N SER A 29 8.86 13.55 6.99
CA SER A 29 9.47 12.31 7.49
C SER A 29 8.56 11.11 7.29
N LEU A 30 7.25 11.27 7.44
CA LEU A 30 6.28 10.21 7.14
C LEU A 30 6.26 9.85 5.65
N ALA A 31 6.27 10.83 4.75
CA ALA A 31 6.35 10.55 3.31
C ALA A 31 7.65 9.83 2.93
N MET A 32 8.76 10.21 3.56
CA MET A 32 10.03 9.52 3.38
C MET A 32 9.99 8.09 3.92
N ALA A 33 9.41 7.85 5.10
CA ALA A 33 9.26 6.51 5.66
C ALA A 33 8.44 5.61 4.73
N ILE A 34 7.26 6.06 4.29
CA ILE A 34 6.44 5.33 3.30
C ILE A 34 7.25 4.97 2.06
N SER A 35 8.06 5.92 1.55
CA SER A 35 8.91 5.67 0.40
C SER A 35 10.00 4.64 0.68
N VAL A 36 10.55 4.58 1.89
CA VAL A 36 11.55 3.57 2.27
C VAL A 36 10.91 2.20 2.29
N GLU A 37 9.84 2.00 3.05
CA GLU A 37 9.15 0.68 3.15
C GLU A 37 8.62 0.21 1.78
N SER A 38 8.17 1.15 0.94
CA SER A 38 7.77 0.82 -0.43
C SER A 38 8.94 0.28 -1.27
N ASN A 39 10.16 0.76 -1.04
CA ASN A 39 11.34 0.23 -1.70
C ASN A 39 11.80 -1.10 -1.08
N GLU A 40 11.65 -1.30 0.24
CA GLU A 40 11.91 -2.61 0.87
C GLU A 40 11.02 -3.70 0.26
N LEU A 41 9.74 -3.41 0.03
CA LEU A 41 8.84 -4.29 -0.74
C LEU A 41 9.33 -4.55 -2.17
N VAL A 42 9.88 -3.55 -2.85
CA VAL A 42 10.44 -3.70 -4.21
C VAL A 42 11.69 -4.59 -4.18
N GLU A 43 12.54 -4.46 -3.16
CA GLU A 43 13.76 -5.25 -3.00
C GLU A 43 13.49 -6.74 -2.93
N LEU A 44 12.33 -7.15 -2.37
CA LEU A 44 11.91 -8.56 -2.34
C LEU A 44 11.81 -9.17 -3.75
N PHE A 45 11.45 -8.37 -4.75
CA PHE A 45 11.19 -8.84 -6.12
C PHE A 45 12.21 -8.37 -7.15
N GLN A 46 13.20 -7.55 -6.78
CA GLN A 46 14.09 -6.87 -7.75
C GLN A 46 14.90 -7.80 -8.66
N TRP A 47 15.16 -9.03 -8.22
CA TRP A 47 15.91 -10.06 -8.97
C TRP A 47 15.03 -11.23 -9.43
N HIS A 48 13.71 -11.10 -9.32
CA HIS A 48 12.76 -12.12 -9.71
C HIS A 48 12.22 -11.88 -11.13
N ASP A 49 11.86 -12.96 -11.81
CA ASP A 49 11.08 -12.89 -13.04
C ASP A 49 9.65 -12.38 -12.73
N ASN A 50 8.98 -11.84 -13.75
CA ASN A 50 7.61 -11.34 -13.63
C ASN A 50 6.59 -12.51 -13.56
N LEU A 51 6.56 -13.19 -12.42
CA LEU A 51 5.76 -14.37 -12.16
C LEU A 51 4.46 -14.04 -11.43
N PRO A 52 3.39 -14.83 -11.61
CA PRO A 52 2.16 -14.66 -10.83
C PRO A 52 2.43 -14.93 -9.34
N ALA A 53 1.65 -14.29 -8.47
CA ALA A 53 1.76 -14.47 -7.01
C ALA A 53 1.75 -15.95 -6.56
N GLY A 54 1.02 -16.81 -7.27
CA GLY A 54 0.96 -18.25 -7.00
C GLY A 54 2.32 -18.98 -7.13
N ALA A 55 3.28 -18.44 -7.89
CA ALA A 55 4.63 -19.00 -7.98
C ALA A 55 5.40 -18.92 -6.65
N TYR A 56 5.00 -17.99 -5.77
CA TYR A 56 5.62 -17.75 -4.46
C TYR A 56 4.85 -18.39 -3.30
N ALA A 57 3.80 -19.17 -3.59
CA ALA A 57 2.88 -19.67 -2.56
C ALA A 57 3.56 -20.57 -1.50
N GLU A 58 4.54 -21.37 -1.93
CA GLU A 58 5.28 -22.31 -1.07
C GLU A 58 6.56 -21.71 -0.48
N ASP A 59 6.97 -20.52 -0.90
CA ASP A 59 8.11 -19.82 -0.31
C ASP A 59 7.63 -19.08 0.94
N SER A 60 7.81 -19.71 2.10
CA SER A 60 7.37 -19.12 3.36
C SER A 60 8.10 -17.82 3.69
N LYS A 61 9.35 -17.68 3.25
CA LYS A 61 10.16 -16.51 3.58
C LYS A 61 9.64 -15.28 2.83
N ILE A 62 9.52 -15.37 1.51
CA ILE A 62 9.02 -14.23 0.73
C ILE A 62 7.60 -13.83 1.15
N ARG A 63 6.78 -14.79 1.59
CA ARG A 63 5.44 -14.53 2.10
C ARG A 63 5.42 -13.81 3.45
N ASP A 64 6.39 -14.08 4.31
CA ASP A 64 6.50 -13.41 5.60
C ASP A 64 7.09 -12.01 5.40
N ASP A 65 8.17 -11.88 4.61
CA ASP A 65 8.77 -10.59 4.26
C ASP A 65 7.74 -9.65 3.61
N VAL A 66 6.94 -10.13 2.64
CA VAL A 66 5.86 -9.31 2.03
C VAL A 66 4.82 -8.82 3.04
N LYS A 67 4.48 -9.61 4.07
CA LYS A 67 3.51 -9.18 5.09
C LYS A 67 4.07 -8.05 5.92
N ASP A 68 5.34 -8.14 6.28
CA ASP A 68 6.01 -7.14 7.12
C ASP A 68 6.11 -5.81 6.34
N GLU A 69 6.61 -5.83 5.11
CA GLU A 69 6.73 -4.59 4.31
C GLU A 69 5.38 -3.95 3.99
N LEU A 70 4.35 -4.75 3.68
CA LEU A 70 3.00 -4.22 3.47
C LEU A 70 2.41 -3.63 4.75
N ALA A 71 2.68 -4.25 5.91
CA ALA A 71 2.22 -3.72 7.19
C ALA A 71 2.90 -2.38 7.49
N ASP A 72 4.20 -2.25 7.24
CA ASP A 72 4.95 -1.03 7.51
C ASP A 72 4.52 0.14 6.61
N ILE A 73 4.29 -0.12 5.31
CA ILE A 73 3.68 0.87 4.40
C ILE A 73 2.34 1.37 4.93
N VAL A 74 1.48 0.47 5.41
CA VAL A 74 0.16 0.83 5.95
C VAL A 74 0.28 1.57 7.28
N ILE A 75 1.18 1.16 8.17
CA ILE A 75 1.40 1.80 9.48
C ILE A 75 1.85 3.25 9.32
N TYR A 76 2.77 3.53 8.39
CA TYR A 76 3.16 4.91 8.10
C TYR A 76 2.07 5.70 7.37
N SER A 77 1.25 5.03 6.56
CA SER A 77 0.07 5.65 5.94
C SER A 77 -0.99 6.05 6.97
N LEU A 78 -1.25 5.21 7.98
CA LEU A 78 -2.10 5.52 9.12
C LEU A 78 -1.56 6.73 9.91
N SER A 79 -0.24 6.74 10.15
CA SER A 79 0.43 7.86 10.83
C SER A 79 0.32 9.16 10.02
N MET A 80 0.40 9.09 8.69
CA MET A 80 0.16 10.23 7.80
C MET A 80 -1.29 10.72 7.88
N ALA A 81 -2.26 9.81 7.90
CA ALA A 81 -3.67 10.17 8.05
C ALA A 81 -3.92 10.91 9.37
N SER A 82 -3.39 10.40 10.50
CA SER A 82 -3.47 11.09 11.80
C SER A 82 -2.82 12.48 11.77
N ALA A 83 -1.67 12.63 11.10
CA ALA A 83 -0.98 13.93 10.99
C ALA A 83 -1.80 15.01 10.24
N PHE A 84 -2.78 14.59 9.43
CA PHE A 84 -3.70 15.47 8.70
C PHE A 84 -5.14 15.44 9.24
N ASP A 85 -5.39 14.75 10.36
CA ASP A 85 -6.73 14.55 10.95
C ASP A 85 -7.73 13.94 9.95
N LEU A 86 -7.27 12.90 9.24
CA LEU A 86 -8.06 12.16 8.25
C LEU A 86 -8.46 10.79 8.77
N ASP A 87 -9.68 10.34 8.45
CA ASP A 87 -10.07 8.93 8.57
C ASP A 87 -9.60 8.18 7.32
N LEU A 88 -8.58 7.33 7.46
CA LEU A 88 -8.00 6.64 6.31
C LEU A 88 -9.02 5.72 5.60
N SER A 89 -10.01 5.18 6.32
CA SER A 89 -11.05 4.34 5.73
C SER A 89 -11.90 5.15 4.76
N GLU A 90 -12.37 6.33 5.18
CA GLU A 90 -13.19 7.23 4.36
C GLU A 90 -12.40 7.73 3.14
N VAL A 91 -11.10 8.01 3.31
CA VAL A 91 -10.20 8.40 2.22
C VAL A 91 -10.10 7.28 1.17
N ILE A 92 -9.93 6.03 1.61
CA ILE A 92 -9.85 4.87 0.73
C ILE A 92 -11.19 4.63 0.02
N GLU A 93 -12.31 4.61 0.74
CA GLU A 93 -13.65 4.42 0.17
C GLU A 93 -13.94 5.46 -0.91
N THR A 94 -13.72 6.74 -0.61
CA THR A 94 -13.87 7.84 -1.58
C THR A 94 -13.00 7.64 -2.81
N LYS A 95 -11.77 7.11 -2.64
CA LYS A 95 -10.86 6.87 -3.75
C LYS A 95 -11.28 5.66 -4.60
N LEU A 96 -11.83 4.62 -3.98
CA LEU A 96 -12.38 3.45 -4.66
C LEU A 96 -13.57 3.83 -5.52
N GLU A 97 -14.53 4.61 -4.99
CA GLU A 97 -15.68 5.10 -5.78
C GLU A 97 -15.22 5.91 -7.00
N LYS A 98 -14.21 6.77 -6.85
CA LYS A 98 -13.61 7.51 -7.97
C LYS A 98 -12.92 6.59 -8.97
N ASN A 99 -12.29 5.51 -8.52
CA ASN A 99 -11.65 4.54 -9.41
C ASN A 99 -12.70 3.74 -10.20
N GLU A 100 -13.80 3.33 -9.57
CA GLU A 100 -14.91 2.64 -10.22
C GLU A 100 -15.57 3.51 -11.31
N GLN A 101 -15.65 4.82 -11.08
CA GLN A 101 -16.14 5.78 -12.08
C GLN A 101 -15.14 6.05 -13.20
N ARG A 102 -13.84 6.09 -12.87
CA ARG A 102 -12.78 6.36 -13.85
C ARG A 102 -12.48 5.15 -14.73
N PHE A 103 -12.48 3.95 -14.16
CA PHE A 103 -12.19 2.72 -14.89
C PHE A 103 -13.49 1.93 -15.04
N ASP A 104 -14.42 2.49 -15.81
CA ASP A 104 -15.64 1.76 -16.14
C ASP A 104 -15.30 0.48 -16.94
N LEU A 105 -16.31 -0.39 -17.15
CA LEU A 105 -16.09 -1.66 -17.83
C LEU A 105 -15.54 -1.50 -19.26
N THR A 106 -15.86 -0.38 -19.92
CA THR A 106 -15.43 -0.08 -21.29
C THR A 106 -13.96 0.35 -21.30
N GLU A 107 -13.59 1.33 -20.48
CA GLU A 107 -12.21 1.82 -20.37
C GLU A 107 -11.28 0.70 -19.84
N SER A 108 -11.79 -0.16 -18.95
CA SER A 108 -11.07 -1.34 -18.47
C SER A 108 -10.83 -2.39 -19.55
N GLU A 109 -11.78 -2.59 -20.47
CA GLU A 109 -11.62 -3.49 -21.62
C GLU A 109 -10.57 -2.97 -22.59
N GLU A 110 -10.58 -1.66 -22.89
CA GLU A 110 -9.59 -1.01 -23.75
C GLU A 110 -8.17 -1.13 -23.18
N ILE A 111 -7.96 -0.81 -21.89
CA ILE A 111 -6.66 -0.96 -21.22
C ILE A 111 -6.20 -2.43 -21.24
N ARG A 112 -7.12 -3.38 -21.05
CA ARG A 112 -6.79 -4.82 -21.09
C ARG A 112 -6.31 -5.24 -22.47
N GLU A 113 -6.95 -4.77 -23.54
CA GLU A 113 -6.53 -5.04 -24.91
C GLU A 113 -5.12 -4.49 -25.17
N GLU A 114 -4.86 -3.23 -24.80
CA GLU A 114 -3.55 -2.60 -24.94
C GLU A 114 -2.44 -3.39 -24.21
N LEU A 115 -2.65 -3.75 -22.94
CA LEU A 115 -1.69 -4.52 -22.16
C LEU A 115 -1.45 -5.93 -22.75
N SER A 116 -2.48 -6.54 -23.34
CA SER A 116 -2.39 -7.87 -23.97
C SER A 116 -1.66 -7.83 -25.31
N GLU A 117 -1.69 -6.70 -26.02
CA GLU A 117 -0.87 -6.47 -27.21
C GLU A 117 0.60 -6.22 -26.86
N TRP A 118 0.86 -5.53 -25.75
CA TRP A 118 2.22 -5.25 -25.30
C TRP A 118 2.97 -6.54 -24.93
N LYS A 119 2.35 -7.43 -24.15
CA LYS A 119 2.92 -8.76 -23.83
C LYS A 119 3.25 -9.60 -25.06
N ARG A 120 2.41 -9.57 -26.09
CA ARG A 120 2.62 -10.31 -27.35
C ARG A 120 3.79 -9.81 -28.19
N LYS A 121 4.31 -8.61 -27.93
CA LYS A 121 5.46 -8.04 -28.66
C LYS A 121 6.80 -8.33 -27.98
N GLU A 122 6.79 -8.79 -26.73
CA GLU A 122 8.00 -9.15 -25.98
C GLU A 122 8.38 -10.64 -26.11
N ASP A 123 7.44 -11.49 -26.59
CA ASP A 123 7.67 -12.88 -27.01
C ASP A 123 8.17 -12.99 -28.47
#